data_AF-A0A7Y0L697-F1
#
_entry.id   AF-A0A7Y0L697-F1
#
_cell.length_a   1.000
_cell.length_b   1.000
_cell.length_c   1.000
_cell.angle_alpha   90.00
_cell.angle_beta   90.00
_cell.angle_gamma   90.00
#
_symmetry.space_group_name_H-M   'P 1'
#
loop_
_entity.id
_entity.type
_entity.pdbx_description
1 polymer ?
#
loop_
_entity_poly.entity_id
_entity_poly.type
_entity_poly.pdbx_seq_one_letter_code
_entity_poly.pdbx_strand_id
1 'polypeptide(L)'
;MAGVQSMWPYRDDLHVLIEAPDGTLVATAIIWFDPVSRTAEFEPVGTHRAYRRQGLATALLWHGMHRARDAGAETMLVACVGAAGRPAARELYYGVGFEPFARDVPHVKRAP
;
A
#
# COMPACT_ATOMS: atom_id res chain seq x y z
N MET A 1 20.07 13.47 2.88
CA MET A 1 18.90 13.71 2.01
C MET A 1 17.66 13.40 2.84
N ALA A 2 16.76 14.35 3.02
CA ALA A 2 15.51 14.16 3.76
C ALA A 2 14.51 13.46 2.83
N GLY A 3 14.26 12.16 3.05
CA GLY A 3 13.34 11.34 2.27
C GLY A 3 11.95 11.28 2.91
N VAL A 4 11.09 10.38 2.41
CA VAL A 4 9.73 10.14 2.95
C VAL A 4 9.71 9.93 4.46
N GLN A 5 10.77 9.36 5.03
CA GLN A 5 10.91 9.11 6.48
C GLN A 5 10.95 10.38 7.34
N SER A 6 11.22 11.54 6.73
CA SER A 6 11.25 12.83 7.41
C SER A 6 9.97 13.65 7.22
N MET A 7 8.99 13.11 6.48
CA MET A 7 7.74 13.79 6.18
C MET A 7 6.68 13.45 7.23
N TRP A 8 5.95 14.44 7.73
CA TRP A 8 4.72 14.17 8.46
C TRP A 8 3.67 13.55 7.50
N PRO A 9 2.88 12.54 7.89
CA PRO A 9 2.81 11.85 9.20
C PRO A 9 3.55 10.51 9.24
N TYR A 10 4.73 10.39 8.62
CA TYR A 10 5.47 9.13 8.54
C TYR A 10 5.76 8.53 9.92
N ARG A 11 5.70 7.20 9.98
CA ARG A 11 5.92 6.38 11.17
C ARG A 11 6.70 5.13 10.79
N ASP A 12 7.86 4.93 11.42
CA ASP A 12 8.71 3.76 11.15
C ASP A 12 8.02 2.43 11.48
N ASP A 13 7.17 2.42 12.51
CA ASP A 13 6.39 1.24 12.88
C ASP A 13 5.29 0.90 11.87
N LEU A 14 5.04 1.78 10.90
CA LEU A 14 4.05 1.62 9.85
C LEU A 14 4.70 1.53 8.45
N HIS A 15 6.03 1.41 8.39
CA HIS A 15 6.75 1.12 7.15
C HIS A 15 7.20 -0.34 7.15
N VAL A 16 6.48 -1.16 6.38
CA VAL A 16 6.70 -2.60 6.30
C VAL A 16 7.66 -2.93 5.16
N LEU A 17 8.68 -3.72 5.47
CA LEU A 17 9.67 -4.23 4.53
C LEU A 17 9.70 -5.77 4.63
N ILE A 18 9.82 -6.45 3.50
CA ILE A 18 10.12 -7.88 3.44
C ILE A 18 11.50 -8.04 2.81
N GLU A 19 12.38 -8.76 3.52
CA GLU A 19 13.70 -9.16 3.06
C GLU A 19 13.69 -10.64 2.65
N ALA A 20 14.41 -10.96 1.57
CA ALA A 20 14.74 -12.33 1.23
C ALA A 20 15.89 -12.86 2.13
N PRO A 21 16.14 -14.19 2.17
CA PRO A 21 17.20 -14.75 3.01
C PRO A 21 18.61 -14.21 2.74
N ASP A 22 18.84 -13.65 1.55
CA ASP A 22 20.11 -13.01 1.16
C ASP A 22 20.20 -11.52 1.57
N GLY A 23 19.19 -11.00 2.28
CA GLY A 23 19.09 -9.59 2.70
C GLY A 23 18.52 -8.66 1.64
N THR A 24 18.14 -9.15 0.46
CA THR A 24 17.53 -8.31 -0.58
C THR A 24 16.15 -7.84 -0.13
N LEU A 25 15.86 -6.55 -0.21
CA LEU A 25 14.50 -6.02 -0.02
C LEU A 25 13.61 -6.40 -1.22
N VAL A 26 12.58 -7.18 -0.97
CA VAL A 26 11.73 -7.78 -2.02
C VAL A 26 10.30 -7.27 -2.04
N ALA A 27 9.80 -6.72 -0.94
CA ALA A 27 8.51 -6.03 -0.91
C ALA A 27 8.49 -4.90 0.13
N THR A 28 7.69 -3.87 -0.12
CA THR A 28 7.52 -2.73 0.78
C THR A 28 6.10 -2.19 0.72
N ALA A 29 5.63 -1.68 1.86
CA ALA A 29 4.57 -0.69 1.89
C ALA A 29 4.74 0.28 3.05
N ILE A 30 4.36 1.53 2.82
CA ILE A 30 4.14 2.52 3.88
C ILE A 30 2.64 2.56 4.18
N ILE A 31 2.31 2.65 5.46
CA ILE A 31 0.94 2.82 5.94
C ILE A 31 0.80 4.24 6.52
N TRP A 32 0.05 5.08 5.83
CA TRP A 32 -0.26 6.43 6.27
C TRP A 32 -1.48 6.40 7.15
N PHE A 33 -1.32 6.68 8.45
CA PHE A 33 -2.42 6.63 9.41
C PHE A 33 -2.82 8.04 9.85
N ASP A 34 -4.11 8.36 9.72
CA ASP A 34 -4.72 9.54 10.31
C ASP A 34 -5.51 9.14 11.57
N PRO A 35 -5.06 9.56 12.77
CA PRO A 35 -5.75 9.24 14.02
C PRO A 35 -7.08 9.95 14.19
N VAL A 36 -7.35 11.05 13.46
CA VAL A 36 -8.60 11.80 13.58
C VAL A 36 -9.75 11.05 12.90
N SER A 37 -9.56 10.64 11.65
CA SER A 37 -10.54 9.82 10.93
C SER A 37 -10.46 8.33 11.25
N ARG A 38 -9.42 7.89 11.95
CA ARG A 38 -9.08 6.47 12.17
C ARG A 38 -8.96 5.68 10.86
N THR A 39 -8.49 6.36 9.82
CA THR A 39 -8.27 5.76 8.50
C THR A 39 -6.78 5.59 8.26
N ALA A 40 -6.39 4.47 7.67
CA ALA A 40 -5.04 4.23 7.21
C ALA A 40 -5.03 3.87 5.71
N GLU A 41 -3.99 4.30 5.00
CA GLU A 41 -3.81 4.05 3.58
C GLU A 41 -2.48 3.33 3.30
N PHE A 42 -2.51 2.34 2.41
CA PHE A 42 -1.31 1.78 1.84
C PHE A 42 -0.82 2.59 0.63
N GLU A 43 0.35 3.24 0.75
CA GLU A 43 1.00 3.89 -0.40
C GLU A 43 2.49 4.18 -0.16
N PRO A 44 3.42 3.81 -1.06
CA PRO A 44 3.25 2.90 -2.18
C PRO A 44 3.27 1.44 -1.72
N VAL A 45 2.71 0.53 -2.53
CA VAL A 45 2.87 -0.93 -2.35
C VAL A 45 3.69 -1.50 -3.50
N GLY A 46 4.76 -2.22 -3.17
CA GLY A 46 5.70 -2.74 -4.15
C GLY A 46 6.13 -4.17 -3.87
N THR A 47 6.28 -4.96 -4.94
CA THR A 47 7.01 -6.24 -4.90
C THR A 47 8.01 -6.27 -6.06
N HIS A 48 9.27 -6.55 -5.72
CA HIS A 48 10.36 -6.70 -6.66
C HIS A 48 9.98 -7.71 -7.76
N ARG A 49 10.30 -7.39 -9.02
CA ARG A 49 9.78 -8.15 -10.18
C ARG A 49 10.10 -9.64 -10.15
N ALA A 50 11.30 -10.00 -9.68
CA ALA A 50 11.76 -11.39 -9.56
C ALA A 50 11.06 -12.19 -8.44
N TYR A 51 10.40 -11.50 -7.50
CA TYR A 51 9.77 -12.11 -6.31
C TYR A 51 8.23 -12.04 -6.35
N ARG A 52 7.65 -11.66 -7.49
CA ARG A 52 6.19 -11.63 -7.67
C ARG A 52 5.62 -13.05 -7.71
N ARG A 53 4.33 -13.16 -7.42
CA ARG A 53 3.55 -14.42 -7.45
C ARG A 53 3.98 -15.46 -6.40
N GLN A 54 4.69 -15.03 -5.36
CA GLN A 54 5.10 -15.87 -4.22
C GLN A 54 4.29 -15.56 -2.94
N GLY A 55 3.18 -14.81 -3.04
CA GLY A 55 2.35 -14.44 -1.88
C GLY A 55 2.89 -13.28 -1.02
N LEU A 56 4.07 -12.72 -1.33
CA LEU A 56 4.70 -11.66 -0.53
C LEU A 56 3.82 -10.41 -0.34
N ALA A 57 3.15 -9.95 -1.41
CA ALA A 57 2.27 -8.79 -1.32
C ALA A 57 1.06 -9.05 -0.40
N THR A 58 0.49 -10.25 -0.46
CA THR A 58 -0.61 -10.68 0.43
C THR A 58 -0.15 -10.70 1.90
N ALA A 59 1.02 -11.30 2.17
CA ALA A 59 1.58 -11.35 3.52
C ALA A 59 1.88 -9.93 4.05
N LEU A 60 2.43 -9.07 3.20
CA LEU A 60 2.73 -7.67 3.52
C LEU A 60 1.45 -6.87 3.85
N LEU A 61 0.38 -7.02 3.06
CA LEU A 61 -0.89 -6.35 3.31
C LEU A 61 -1.52 -6.84 4.62
N TRP A 62 -1.54 -8.14 4.89
CA TRP A 62 -2.05 -8.67 6.16
C TRP A 62 -1.27 -8.18 7.37
N HIS A 63 0.07 -8.19 7.28
CA HIS A 63 0.92 -7.64 8.34
C HIS A 63 0.61 -6.15 8.55
N GLY A 64 0.54 -5.38 7.48
CA GLY A 64 0.25 -3.95 7.56
C GLY A 64 -1.13 -3.64 8.14
N MET A 65 -2.18 -4.39 7.76
CA MET A 65 -3.53 -4.22 8.33
C MET A 65 -3.56 -4.52 9.83
N HIS A 66 -2.82 -5.52 10.30
CA HIS A 66 -2.68 -5.75 11.75
C HIS A 66 -1.99 -4.57 12.44
N ARG A 67 -0.90 -4.03 11.88
CA ARG A 67 -0.19 -2.88 12.44
C ARG A 67 -1.06 -1.62 12.47
N ALA A 68 -1.81 -1.37 11.40
CA ALA A 68 -2.75 -0.25 11.33
C ALA A 68 -3.85 -0.38 12.39
N ARG A 69 -4.44 -1.56 12.54
CA ARG A 69 -5.44 -1.84 13.58
C ARG A 69 -4.87 -1.60 14.98
N ASP A 70 -3.68 -2.11 15.25
CA ASP A 70 -3.01 -1.93 16.56
C ASP A 70 -2.67 -0.45 16.81
N ALA A 71 -2.45 0.35 15.76
CA ALA A 71 -2.28 1.80 15.83
C ALA A 71 -3.60 2.58 16.00
N GLY A 72 -4.76 1.92 15.90
CA GLY A 72 -6.09 2.52 16.07
C GLY A 72 -6.87 2.78 14.78
N ALA A 73 -6.44 2.23 13.64
CA ALA A 73 -7.19 2.32 12.39
C ALA A 73 -8.44 1.42 12.42
N GLU A 74 -9.55 1.96 11.92
CA GLU A 74 -10.83 1.27 11.71
C GLU A 74 -11.11 1.04 10.24
N THR A 75 -10.54 1.86 9.36
CA THR A 75 -10.71 1.77 7.91
C THR A 75 -9.35 1.69 7.22
N MET A 76 -9.20 0.74 6.29
CA MET A 76 -8.04 0.64 5.41
C MET A 76 -8.39 1.04 3.99
N LEU A 77 -7.58 1.90 3.40
CA LEU A 77 -7.70 2.37 2.04
C LEU A 77 -6.47 1.98 1.21
N VAL A 78 -6.67 1.91 -0.09
CA VAL A 78 -5.58 1.80 -1.06
C VAL A 78 -6.00 2.41 -2.38
N ALA A 79 -5.27 3.42 -2.84
CA ALA A 79 -5.41 3.91 -4.19
C ALA A 79 -4.79 2.90 -5.19
N CYS A 80 -5.65 2.19 -5.92
CA CYS A 80 -5.21 1.29 -6.97
C CYS A 80 -5.45 1.93 -8.33
N VAL A 81 -4.38 2.18 -9.09
CA VAL A 81 -4.46 2.46 -10.53
C VAL A 81 -4.77 1.15 -11.27
N GLY A 82 -5.95 0.59 -11.00
CA GLY A 82 -6.51 -0.57 -11.67
C GLY A 82 -7.13 -0.16 -12.99
N ALA A 83 -6.32 0.32 -13.94
CA ALA A 83 -6.81 0.57 -15.30
C ALA A 83 -7.25 -0.76 -15.94
N ALA A 84 -8.17 -0.69 -16.91
CA ALA A 84 -8.74 -1.85 -17.60
C ALA A 84 -7.70 -2.83 -18.21
N GLY A 85 -6.42 -2.44 -18.34
CA GLY A 85 -5.32 -3.29 -18.83
C GLY A 85 -4.36 -3.86 -17.77
N ARG A 86 -4.55 -3.60 -16.46
CA ARG A 86 -3.62 -4.04 -15.39
C ARG A 86 -4.38 -4.55 -14.14
N PRO A 87 -5.24 -5.58 -14.26
CA PRO A 87 -6.13 -5.99 -13.17
C PRO A 87 -5.39 -6.62 -11.98
N ALA A 88 -4.17 -7.10 -12.16
CA ALA A 88 -3.45 -7.87 -11.14
C ALA A 88 -3.30 -7.17 -9.78
N ALA A 89 -3.17 -5.83 -9.76
CA ALA A 89 -3.14 -5.07 -8.51
C ALA A 89 -4.52 -5.05 -7.84
N ARG A 90 -5.59 -4.85 -8.61
CA ARG A 90 -6.96 -4.86 -8.12
C ARG A 90 -7.34 -6.22 -7.53
N GLU A 91 -7.03 -7.31 -8.24
CA GLU A 91 -7.36 -8.66 -7.77
C GLU A 91 -6.57 -9.04 -6.51
N LEU A 92 -5.35 -8.51 -6.31
CA LEU A 92 -4.63 -8.65 -5.05
C LEU A 92 -5.40 -8.03 -3.90
N TYR A 93 -5.87 -6.78 -4.06
CA TYR A 93 -6.60 -6.07 -3.00
C TYR A 93 -7.94 -6.73 -2.69
N TYR A 94 -8.70 -7.12 -3.72
CA TYR A 94 -9.94 -7.88 -3.53
C TYR A 94 -9.70 -9.23 -2.84
N GLY A 95 -8.61 -9.91 -3.18
CA GLY A 95 -8.22 -11.17 -2.55
C GLY A 95 -7.89 -11.08 -1.06
N VAL A 96 -7.69 -9.86 -0.52
CA VAL A 96 -7.50 -9.63 0.93
C VAL A 96 -8.65 -8.83 1.56
N GLY A 97 -9.78 -8.70 0.88
CA GLY A 97 -11.02 -8.15 1.44
C GLY A 97 -11.25 -6.66 1.20
N PHE A 98 -10.46 -5.99 0.36
CA PHE A 98 -10.82 -4.64 -0.08
C PHE A 98 -12.03 -4.66 -1.01
N GLU A 99 -12.88 -3.64 -0.87
CA GLU A 99 -14.04 -3.43 -1.73
C GLU A 99 -13.98 -2.04 -2.39
N PRO A 100 -14.60 -1.85 -3.57
CA PRO A 100 -14.65 -0.54 -4.21
C PRO A 100 -15.42 0.48 -3.37
N PHE A 101 -14.77 1.60 -3.07
CA PHE A 101 -15.41 2.74 -2.36
C PHE A 101 -15.47 4.01 -3.20
N ALA A 102 -14.42 4.29 -3.99
CA ALA A 102 -14.33 5.46 -4.85
C ALA A 102 -13.66 5.11 -6.18
N ARG A 103 -13.79 6.00 -7.17
CA ARG A 103 -13.14 5.86 -8.48
C ARG A 103 -12.49 7.17 -8.88
N ASP A 104 -11.17 7.15 -9.03
CA ASP A 104 -10.42 8.25 -9.62
C ASP A 104 -10.58 8.23 -11.14
N VAL A 105 -11.02 9.35 -11.70
CA VAL A 105 -11.13 9.54 -13.16
C VAL A 105 -10.06 10.55 -13.58
N PRO A 106 -9.02 10.14 -14.31
CA PRO A 106 -8.01 11.06 -14.78
C PRO A 106 -8.61 12.04 -15.78
N HIS A 107 -8.47 13.33 -15.52
CA HIS A 107 -8.87 14.40 -16.43
C HIS A 107 -7.64 14.92 -17.17
N VAL A 108 -7.72 15.04 -18.49
CA VAL A 108 -6.63 15.55 -19.34
C VAL A 108 -7.14 16.72 -20.16
N LYS A 109 -6.50 17.88 -20.02
CA LYS A 109 -6.67 19.04 -20.89
C LYS A 109 -5.34 19.33 -21.57
N ARG A 110 -5.32 19.38 -22.90
CA ARG A 110 -4.13 19.83 -23.63
C ARG A 110 -3.90 21.31 -23.35
N ALA A 111 -2.65 21.69 -23.13
CA ALA A 111 -2.26 23.10 -23.03
C ALA A 111 -2.63 23.84 -24.33
N PRO A 112 -3.05 25.11 -24.26
CA PRO A 112 -3.21 25.94 -25.45
C PRO A 112 -1.88 26.14 -26.18
#